data_AF-A0A4R5DS57-F1
#
_entry.id   AF-A0A4R5DS57-F1
#
_cell.length_a   1.000
_cell.length_b   1.000
_cell.length_c   1.000
_cell.angle_alpha   90.00
_cell.angle_beta   90.00
_cell.angle_gamma   90.00
#
_symmetry.space_group_name_H-M   'P 1'
#
loop_
_entity.id
_entity.type
_entity.pdbx_description
1 polymer ?
#
loop_
_entity_poly.entity_id
_entity_poly.type
_entity_poly.pdbx_seq_one_letter_code
_entity_poly.pdbx_strand_id
1 'polypeptide(L)'
;MTTTLLSSCNVVDDIFPNRGKSDRDQTLAFFGDSLTVGAGGTASYATLVAAEFQDRTVATDGIIGQLASSIAVRQGGLPLKITVEGNKLNGIQPIRITKLSNMFLSTGSNYNEYSRTGTIGGVRCTIKRTANAQGETYTITPGTVSVIDIAADSVFLLDDASRLRTATQILWYGRNNVRMANGEQEILSSLESSIAYITTPARYIVVGVLLASGEIKGNADFNKVAAINASLSAKYGKSFVEMTPPTDAEMTAIGYTPTANDKIDLQNQNFPRGLRADGGDDIHLNDKGYHIVANRVIAKIKELKY
;
A
#
# COMPACT_ATOMS: atom_id res chain seq x y z
N MET A 1 13.36 -48.84 51.54
CA MET A 1 13.19 -47.37 51.60
C MET A 1 13.26 -46.87 50.18
N THR A 2 12.11 -46.54 49.59
CA THR A 2 12.03 -46.03 48.22
C THR A 2 11.24 -44.74 48.31
N THR A 3 11.96 -43.63 48.24
CA THR A 3 11.40 -42.29 48.35
C THR A 3 10.88 -41.87 46.98
N THR A 4 9.57 -41.91 46.79
CA THR A 4 8.92 -41.42 45.57
C THR A 4 8.87 -39.89 45.64
N LEU A 5 9.67 -39.22 44.82
CA LEU A 5 9.58 -37.78 44.60
C LEU A 5 8.29 -37.48 43.80
N LEU A 6 7.36 -36.78 44.44
CA LEU A 6 6.22 -36.16 43.76
C LEU A 6 6.75 -34.96 42.98
N SER A 7 6.81 -35.12 41.66
CA SER A 7 7.07 -34.01 40.72
C SER A 7 5.90 -33.04 40.80
N SER A 8 6.17 -31.80 41.20
CA SER A 8 5.20 -30.72 41.21
C SER A 8 4.74 -30.41 39.79
N CYS A 9 3.51 -30.80 39.44
CA CYS A 9 2.82 -30.26 38.28
C CYS A 9 2.56 -28.77 38.51
N ASN A 10 3.15 -27.91 37.68
CA ASN A 10 2.83 -26.48 37.64
C ASN A 10 1.41 -26.31 37.07
N VAL A 11 0.40 -26.44 37.92
CA VAL A 11 -1.02 -26.22 37.59
C VAL A 11 -1.28 -24.81 37.02
N VAL A 12 -0.37 -23.86 37.26
CA VAL A 12 -0.49 -22.48 36.78
C VAL A 12 -0.32 -22.37 35.25
N ASP A 13 0.54 -23.19 34.65
CA ASP A 13 0.81 -23.17 33.20
C ASP A 13 -0.34 -23.83 32.39
N ASP A 14 -1.08 -24.76 33.00
CA ASP A 14 -2.25 -25.42 32.38
C ASP A 14 -3.52 -24.54 32.45
N ILE A 15 -3.63 -23.67 33.47
CA ILE A 15 -4.80 -22.76 33.62
C ILE A 15 -4.60 -21.47 32.82
N PHE A 16 -3.35 -21.03 32.66
CA PHE A 16 -2.99 -19.86 31.85
C PHE A 16 -1.97 -20.28 30.80
N PRO A 17 -2.39 -20.86 29.67
CA PRO A 17 -1.47 -21.16 28.60
C PRO A 17 -0.75 -19.87 28.24
N ASN A 18 0.56 -19.88 28.44
CA ASN A 18 1.45 -18.83 28.01
C ASN A 18 1.22 -18.69 26.49
N ARG A 19 0.47 -17.67 26.06
CA ARG A 19 0.19 -17.41 24.64
C ARG A 19 1.48 -16.94 23.97
N GLY A 20 2.43 -17.86 23.82
CA GLY A 20 3.64 -17.68 23.03
C GLY A 20 3.22 -17.44 21.59
N LYS A 21 3.66 -16.31 21.02
CA LYS A 21 3.37 -15.80 19.67
C LYS A 21 1.88 -15.80 19.32
N SER A 22 1.30 -14.59 19.25
CA SER A 22 -0.06 -14.37 18.75
C SER A 22 -0.31 -15.18 17.45
N ASP A 23 -1.30 -16.08 17.45
CA ASP A 23 -1.81 -16.80 16.26
C ASP A 23 -2.32 -15.87 15.13
N ARG A 24 -2.30 -14.54 15.35
CA ARG A 24 -2.64 -13.58 14.31
C ARG A 24 -1.53 -13.45 13.29
N ASP A 25 -1.96 -13.26 12.05
CA ASP A 25 -1.11 -12.91 10.91
C ASP A 25 -0.11 -11.81 11.27
N GLN A 26 1.18 -12.08 11.10
CA GLN A 26 2.25 -11.12 11.38
C GLN A 26 2.67 -10.35 10.13
N THR A 27 2.05 -10.58 8.97
CA THR A 27 2.40 -9.90 7.72
C THR A 27 2.19 -8.40 7.82
N LEU A 28 3.15 -7.64 7.31
CA LEU A 28 3.02 -6.21 7.02
C LEU A 28 2.81 -6.03 5.51
N ALA A 29 1.66 -5.50 5.12
CA ALA A 29 1.28 -5.32 3.73
C ALA A 29 1.25 -3.84 3.35
N PHE A 30 2.09 -3.42 2.42
CA PHE A 30 2.22 -2.03 1.98
C PHE A 30 1.50 -1.85 0.65
N PHE A 31 0.51 -0.95 0.61
CA PHE A 31 -0.26 -0.64 -0.59
C PHE A 31 -0.13 0.83 -0.93
N GLY A 32 0.20 1.13 -2.19
CA GLY A 32 0.28 2.50 -2.66
C GLY A 32 0.69 2.64 -4.11
N ASP A 33 1.27 3.79 -4.43
CA ASP A 33 1.76 4.16 -5.75
C ASP A 33 3.31 4.13 -5.81
N SER A 34 3.92 5.05 -6.55
CA SER A 34 5.37 5.20 -6.69
C SER A 34 6.09 5.47 -5.36
N LEU A 35 5.46 6.17 -4.41
CA LEU A 35 6.03 6.39 -3.07
C LEU A 35 6.12 5.09 -2.28
N THR A 36 5.23 4.11 -2.55
CA THR A 36 5.30 2.75 -1.98
C THR A 36 6.30 1.85 -2.68
N VAL A 37 6.50 2.04 -3.99
CA VAL A 37 7.61 1.38 -4.71
C VAL A 37 8.96 1.88 -4.20
N GLY A 38 9.04 3.11 -3.66
CA GLY A 38 10.31 3.74 -3.29
C GLY A 38 11.00 4.42 -4.47
N ALA A 39 10.23 4.85 -5.48
CA ALA A 39 10.78 5.60 -6.61
C ALA A 39 11.59 6.79 -6.09
N GLY A 40 12.74 7.09 -6.71
CA GLY A 40 13.67 8.12 -6.25
C GLY A 40 14.73 7.64 -5.24
N GLY A 41 14.49 6.53 -4.55
CA GLY A 41 15.47 5.83 -3.73
C GLY A 41 16.00 4.56 -4.41
N THR A 42 17.01 3.94 -3.79
CA THR A 42 17.48 2.59 -4.10
C THR A 42 16.68 1.52 -3.34
N ALA A 43 16.00 1.90 -2.26
CA ALA A 43 15.14 1.01 -1.47
C ALA A 43 13.79 1.67 -1.10
N SER A 44 12.73 0.85 -1.05
CA SER A 44 11.44 1.29 -0.53
C SER A 44 11.47 1.47 1.00
N TYR A 45 10.62 2.34 1.55
CA TYR A 45 10.47 2.44 3.00
C TYR A 45 9.97 1.12 3.62
N ALA A 46 9.24 0.29 2.87
CA ALA A 46 8.82 -1.04 3.31
C ALA A 46 10.03 -1.97 3.56
N THR A 47 11.10 -1.84 2.75
CA THR A 47 12.36 -2.58 2.95
C THR A 47 13.04 -2.19 4.26
N LEU A 48 13.03 -0.90 4.60
CA LEU A 48 13.58 -0.40 5.87
C LEU A 48 12.73 -0.86 7.06
N VAL A 49 11.41 -0.87 6.93
CA VAL A 49 10.51 -1.44 7.94
C VAL A 49 10.75 -2.95 8.11
N ALA A 50 10.98 -3.69 7.02
CA ALA A 50 11.30 -5.12 7.07
C ALA A 50 12.60 -5.39 7.84
N ALA A 51 13.61 -4.53 7.70
CA ALA A 51 14.88 -4.67 8.39
C ALA A 51 14.75 -4.50 9.91
N GLU A 52 13.78 -3.70 10.38
CA GLU A 52 13.46 -3.54 11.80
C GLU A 52 12.63 -4.72 12.35
N PHE A 53 11.70 -5.25 11.56
CA PHE A 53 10.82 -6.35 11.95
C PHE A 53 11.18 -7.66 11.24
N GLN A 54 12.41 -8.15 11.49
CA GLN A 54 13.01 -9.28 10.77
C GLN A 54 12.25 -10.61 10.91
N ASP A 55 11.40 -10.73 11.93
CA ASP A 55 10.56 -11.89 12.19
C ASP A 55 9.19 -11.84 11.48
N ARG A 56 8.91 -10.76 10.74
CA ARG A 56 7.65 -10.54 10.04
C ARG A 56 7.82 -10.64 8.54
N THR A 57 6.83 -11.26 7.88
CA THR A 57 6.73 -11.20 6.42
C THR A 57 6.34 -9.80 5.98
N VAL A 58 7.02 -9.27 4.97
CA VAL A 58 6.65 -8.00 4.32
C VAL A 58 6.17 -8.29 2.90
N ALA A 59 4.99 -7.78 2.56
CA ALA A 59 4.45 -7.75 1.22
C ALA A 59 4.32 -6.30 0.77
N THR A 60 4.78 -5.98 -0.44
CA THR A 60 4.63 -4.65 -1.03
C THR A 60 3.89 -4.74 -2.35
N ASP A 61 2.92 -3.86 -2.54
CA ASP A 61 2.12 -3.76 -3.75
C ASP A 61 1.99 -2.27 -4.11
N GLY A 62 3.00 -1.79 -4.84
CA GLY A 62 3.06 -0.45 -5.42
C GLY A 62 3.06 -0.50 -6.95
N ILE A 63 2.32 0.40 -7.59
CA ILE A 63 2.44 0.66 -9.03
C ILE A 63 2.53 2.17 -9.24
N ILE A 64 3.58 2.61 -9.94
CA ILE A 64 3.91 4.01 -10.16
C ILE A 64 2.74 4.73 -10.83
N GLY A 65 2.41 5.94 -10.36
CA GLY A 65 1.41 6.82 -11.01
C GLY A 65 -0.05 6.41 -10.81
N GLN A 66 -0.35 5.44 -9.92
CA GLN A 66 -1.73 4.99 -9.71
C GLN A 66 -2.56 5.92 -8.83
N LEU A 67 -3.84 6.00 -9.18
CA LEU A 67 -4.88 6.65 -8.38
C LEU A 67 -5.32 5.75 -7.22
N ALA A 68 -5.86 6.38 -6.18
CA ALA A 68 -6.42 5.74 -4.99
C ALA A 68 -7.37 4.57 -5.31
N SER A 69 -8.26 4.71 -6.30
CA SER A 69 -9.22 3.68 -6.68
C SER A 69 -8.55 2.41 -7.22
N SER A 70 -7.50 2.53 -8.05
CA SER A 70 -6.74 1.39 -8.56
C SER A 70 -5.99 0.66 -7.45
N ILE A 71 -5.45 1.41 -6.48
CA ILE A 71 -4.78 0.83 -5.31
C ILE A 71 -5.80 0.08 -4.44
N ALA A 72 -7.01 0.63 -4.21
CA ALA A 72 -8.08 -0.05 -3.49
C ALA A 72 -8.59 -1.32 -4.20
N VAL A 73 -8.59 -1.36 -5.53
CA VAL A 73 -8.88 -2.61 -6.27
C VAL A 73 -7.80 -3.65 -6.02
N ARG A 74 -6.52 -3.28 -6.13
CA ARG A 74 -5.40 -4.21 -5.85
C ARG A 74 -5.41 -4.75 -4.43
N GLN A 75 -5.72 -3.89 -3.46
CA GLN A 75 -5.81 -4.25 -2.05
C GLN A 75 -7.05 -5.10 -1.72
N GLY A 76 -8.13 -4.98 -2.50
CA GLY A 76 -9.39 -5.73 -2.32
C GLY A 76 -10.59 -4.92 -1.84
N GLY A 77 -10.37 -3.68 -1.40
CA GLY A 77 -11.41 -2.76 -0.95
C GLY A 77 -12.47 -2.44 -1.99
N LEU A 78 -12.08 -2.38 -3.27
CA LEU A 78 -13.01 -2.22 -4.39
C LEU A 78 -13.07 -3.48 -5.24
N PRO A 79 -14.27 -4.01 -5.56
CA PRO A 79 -14.40 -5.21 -6.37
C PRO A 79 -13.98 -4.95 -7.82
N LEU A 80 -13.08 -5.78 -8.34
CA LEU A 80 -12.75 -5.82 -9.76
C LEU A 80 -13.86 -6.57 -10.52
N LYS A 81 -14.61 -5.86 -11.36
CA LYS A 81 -15.58 -6.47 -12.27
C LYS A 81 -15.01 -6.51 -13.67
N ILE A 82 -15.12 -7.66 -14.33
CA ILE A 82 -14.61 -7.87 -15.67
C ILE A 82 -15.68 -8.45 -16.59
N THR A 83 -15.57 -8.14 -17.89
CA THR A 83 -16.24 -8.86 -18.96
C THR A 83 -15.18 -9.43 -19.89
N VAL A 84 -15.27 -10.72 -20.19
CA VAL A 84 -14.34 -11.42 -21.09
C VAL A 84 -14.95 -11.56 -22.47
N GLU A 85 -14.11 -11.60 -23.51
CA GLU A 85 -14.56 -11.85 -24.87
C GLU A 85 -15.37 -13.16 -24.95
N GLY A 86 -16.53 -13.10 -25.61
CA GLY A 86 -17.43 -14.23 -25.72
C GLY A 86 -18.12 -14.66 -24.42
N ASN A 87 -17.92 -13.95 -23.29
CA ASN A 87 -18.50 -14.29 -21.98
C ASN A 87 -18.22 -15.74 -21.55
N LYS A 88 -17.03 -16.27 -21.87
CA LYS A 88 -16.70 -17.67 -21.65
C LYS A 88 -15.20 -17.89 -21.49
N LEU A 89 -14.81 -18.75 -20.54
CA LEU A 89 -13.51 -19.41 -20.56
C LEU A 89 -13.62 -20.65 -21.44
N ASN A 90 -12.71 -20.84 -22.40
CA ASN A 90 -12.78 -21.94 -23.35
C ASN A 90 -11.40 -22.57 -23.60
N GLY A 91 -10.90 -23.28 -22.59
CA GLY A 91 -9.59 -23.94 -22.61
C GLY A 91 -8.62 -23.31 -21.63
N ILE A 92 -7.36 -23.13 -22.07
CA ILE A 92 -6.26 -22.56 -21.27
C ILE A 92 -5.58 -21.37 -21.97
N GLN A 93 -6.10 -20.96 -23.14
CA GLN A 93 -5.53 -19.86 -23.89
C GLN A 93 -5.93 -18.51 -23.29
N PRO A 94 -5.08 -17.47 -23.41
CA PRO A 94 -5.45 -16.12 -23.02
C PRO A 94 -6.67 -15.62 -23.80
N ILE A 95 -7.62 -14.99 -23.08
CA ILE A 95 -8.82 -14.38 -23.64
C ILE A 95 -8.78 -12.89 -23.34
N ARG A 96 -9.23 -12.04 -24.26
CA ARG A 96 -9.27 -10.60 -24.05
C ARG A 96 -10.32 -10.22 -22.99
N ILE A 97 -9.95 -9.31 -22.10
CA ILE A 97 -10.92 -8.62 -21.24
C ILE A 97 -11.45 -7.40 -22.02
N THR A 98 -12.76 -7.38 -22.29
CA THR A 98 -13.41 -6.33 -23.10
C THR A 98 -13.93 -5.17 -22.26
N LYS A 99 -14.15 -5.38 -20.95
CA LYS A 99 -14.53 -4.34 -20.00
C LYS A 99 -13.90 -4.60 -18.63
N LEU A 100 -13.41 -3.53 -18.02
CA LEU A 100 -12.90 -3.49 -16.64
C LEU A 100 -13.63 -2.39 -15.89
N SER A 101 -14.06 -2.65 -14.65
CA SER A 101 -14.58 -1.58 -13.77
C SER A 101 -13.50 -0.57 -13.37
N ASN A 102 -12.24 -0.99 -13.38
CA ASN A 102 -11.07 -0.16 -13.11
C ASN A 102 -9.83 -0.77 -13.79
N MET A 103 -9.00 0.07 -14.40
CA MET A 103 -7.72 -0.35 -15.00
C MET A 103 -6.63 -0.48 -13.93
N PHE A 104 -6.82 -1.44 -13.02
CA PHE A 104 -6.09 -1.55 -11.75
C PHE A 104 -4.59 -1.87 -11.87
N LEU A 105 -4.11 -2.24 -13.06
CA LEU A 105 -2.69 -2.43 -13.37
C LEU A 105 -2.12 -1.32 -14.27
N SER A 106 -2.94 -0.37 -14.70
CA SER A 106 -2.54 0.69 -15.60
C SER A 106 -1.58 1.65 -14.92
N THR A 107 -0.64 2.16 -15.70
CA THR A 107 0.27 3.23 -15.33
C THR A 107 0.72 3.96 -16.60
N GLY A 108 0.74 5.29 -16.53
CA GLY A 108 1.30 6.13 -17.60
C GLY A 108 2.83 6.21 -17.59
N SER A 109 3.49 5.62 -16.60
CA SER A 109 4.92 5.78 -16.38
C SER A 109 5.79 4.78 -17.14
N ASN A 110 5.22 3.67 -17.63
CA ASN A 110 5.95 2.65 -18.39
C ASN A 110 5.02 1.69 -19.16
N TYR A 111 5.62 0.95 -20.09
CA TYR A 111 4.98 -0.10 -20.88
C TYR A 111 5.21 -1.51 -20.32
N ASN A 112 5.66 -1.63 -19.07
CA ASN A 112 5.97 -2.93 -18.48
C ASN A 112 4.72 -3.82 -18.40
N GLU A 113 4.93 -5.12 -18.53
CA GLU A 113 3.87 -6.09 -18.28
C GLU A 113 3.59 -6.17 -16.78
N TYR A 114 2.32 -6.14 -16.40
CA TYR A 114 1.87 -6.40 -15.04
C TYR A 114 0.87 -7.54 -15.06
N SER A 115 0.93 -8.42 -14.07
CA SER A 115 -0.03 -9.51 -13.92
C SER A 115 -0.45 -9.70 -12.48
N ARG A 116 -1.66 -10.22 -12.29
CA ARG A 116 -2.18 -10.65 -10.99
C ARG A 116 -2.95 -11.95 -11.16
N THR A 117 -2.87 -12.79 -10.13
CA THR A 117 -3.65 -14.01 -10.06
C THR A 117 -4.93 -13.77 -9.26
N GLY A 118 -5.96 -14.55 -9.56
CA GLY A 118 -7.23 -14.53 -8.85
C GLY A 118 -8.19 -15.57 -9.37
N THR A 119 -9.45 -15.46 -8.95
CA THR A 119 -10.50 -16.44 -9.26
C THR A 119 -11.73 -15.76 -9.86
N ILE A 120 -12.30 -16.38 -10.90
CA ILE A 120 -13.58 -15.97 -11.49
C ILE A 120 -14.40 -17.21 -11.85
N GLY A 121 -15.69 -17.23 -11.47
CA GLY A 121 -16.54 -18.41 -11.70
C GLY A 121 -15.98 -19.71 -11.10
N GLY A 122 -15.20 -19.62 -10.01
CA GLY A 122 -14.52 -20.77 -9.39
C GLY A 122 -13.24 -21.22 -10.09
N VAL A 123 -12.85 -20.61 -11.21
CA VAL A 123 -11.61 -20.93 -11.93
C VAL A 123 -10.52 -19.94 -11.57
N ARG A 124 -9.36 -20.47 -11.15
CA ARG A 124 -8.15 -19.70 -10.93
C ARG A 124 -7.55 -19.26 -12.26
N CYS A 125 -7.31 -17.97 -12.43
CA CYS A 125 -6.77 -17.37 -13.64
C CYS A 125 -5.70 -16.32 -13.32
N THR A 126 -4.94 -15.95 -14.36
CA THR A 126 -4.03 -14.80 -14.35
C THR A 126 -4.59 -13.70 -15.24
N ILE A 127 -4.82 -12.51 -14.69
CA ILE A 127 -5.03 -11.29 -15.47
C ILE A 127 -3.67 -10.68 -15.81
N LYS A 128 -3.50 -10.24 -17.05
CA LYS A 128 -2.26 -9.65 -17.55
C LYS A 128 -2.54 -8.39 -18.35
N ARG A 129 -1.89 -7.30 -17.97
CA ARG A 129 -1.80 -6.04 -18.73
C ARG A 129 -0.54 -6.07 -19.59
N THR A 130 -0.69 -5.83 -20.89
CA THR A 130 0.39 -5.38 -21.77
C THR A 130 0.11 -3.96 -22.25
N ALA A 131 1.16 -3.19 -22.54
CA ALA A 131 1.02 -1.82 -23.02
C ALA A 131 2.09 -1.44 -24.03
N ASN A 132 1.78 -0.44 -24.84
CA ASN A 132 2.70 0.21 -25.78
C ASN A 132 2.21 1.64 -26.02
N ALA A 133 2.86 2.35 -26.95
CA ALA A 133 2.51 3.73 -27.29
C ALA A 133 1.08 3.90 -27.86
N GLN A 134 0.43 2.81 -28.29
CA GLN A 134 -0.91 2.81 -28.87
C GLN A 134 -2.01 2.50 -27.83
N GLY A 135 -1.65 2.07 -26.63
CA GLY A 135 -2.59 1.83 -25.54
C GLY A 135 -2.28 0.59 -24.72
N GLU A 136 -3.25 0.19 -23.90
CA GLU A 136 -3.15 -0.97 -23.01
C GLU A 136 -4.14 -2.07 -23.42
N THR A 137 -3.73 -3.33 -23.26
CA THR A 137 -4.60 -4.50 -23.45
C THR A 137 -4.56 -5.37 -22.20
N TYR A 138 -5.71 -5.90 -21.84
CA TYR A 138 -5.86 -6.84 -20.73
C TYR A 138 -6.33 -8.19 -21.25
N THR A 139 -5.69 -9.24 -20.75
CA THR A 139 -6.05 -10.63 -21.02
C THR A 139 -6.25 -11.39 -19.71
N ILE A 140 -7.03 -12.45 -19.74
CA ILE A 140 -7.20 -13.41 -18.66
C ILE A 140 -6.88 -14.82 -19.17
N THR A 141 -6.09 -15.57 -18.41
CA THR A 141 -5.67 -16.93 -18.78
C THR A 141 -6.03 -17.89 -17.64
N PRO A 142 -6.86 -18.92 -17.89
CA PRO A 142 -7.10 -19.99 -16.91
C PRO A 142 -5.80 -20.72 -16.53
N GLY A 143 -5.63 -21.06 -15.26
CA GLY A 143 -4.48 -21.86 -14.81
C GLY A 143 -4.56 -23.33 -15.21
N THR A 144 -5.76 -23.82 -15.52
CA THR A 144 -6.05 -25.17 -16.02
C THR A 144 -7.10 -25.09 -17.11
N VAL A 145 -7.16 -26.11 -17.97
CA VAL A 145 -8.20 -26.22 -19.02
C VAL A 145 -9.59 -26.08 -18.39
N SER A 146 -10.30 -25.02 -18.76
CA SER A 146 -11.59 -24.67 -18.17
C SER A 146 -12.56 -24.24 -19.26
N VAL A 147 -13.77 -24.80 -19.25
CA VAL A 147 -14.83 -24.47 -20.22
C VAL A 147 -16.09 -24.08 -19.44
N ILE A 148 -16.23 -22.79 -19.14
CA ILE A 148 -17.35 -22.26 -18.34
C ILE A 148 -17.83 -20.91 -18.89
N ASP A 149 -19.13 -20.67 -18.80
CA ASP A 149 -19.71 -19.37 -19.10
C ASP A 149 -19.42 -18.39 -17.96
N ILE A 150 -19.04 -17.17 -18.30
CA ILE A 150 -18.73 -16.08 -17.39
C ILE A 150 -19.66 -14.91 -17.74
N ALA A 151 -20.64 -14.65 -16.87
CA ALA A 151 -21.55 -13.51 -17.07
C ALA A 151 -20.77 -12.19 -17.18
N ALA A 152 -21.28 -11.25 -17.97
CA ALA A 152 -20.72 -9.91 -18.04
C ALA A 152 -20.67 -9.24 -16.65
N ASP A 153 -19.67 -8.38 -16.43
CA ASP A 153 -19.41 -7.71 -15.15
C ASP A 153 -19.25 -8.66 -13.94
N SER A 154 -18.79 -9.89 -14.17
CA SER A 154 -18.44 -10.85 -13.12
C SER A 154 -17.29 -10.34 -12.26
N VAL A 155 -17.35 -10.63 -10.95
CA VAL A 155 -16.29 -10.25 -10.00
C VAL A 155 -15.09 -11.19 -10.17
N PHE A 156 -13.90 -10.59 -10.32
CA PHE A 156 -12.62 -11.28 -10.25
C PHE A 156 -12.02 -11.08 -8.85
N LEU A 157 -11.87 -12.16 -8.11
CA LEU A 157 -11.34 -12.14 -6.74
C LEU A 157 -9.81 -12.25 -6.81
N LEU A 158 -9.10 -11.17 -6.51
CA LEU A 158 -7.64 -11.16 -6.47
C LEU A 158 -7.12 -12.02 -5.31
N ASP A 159 -6.07 -12.80 -5.58
CA ASP A 159 -5.51 -13.68 -4.55
C ASP A 159 -4.78 -12.92 -3.47
N ASP A 160 -3.99 -11.93 -3.85
CA ASP A 160 -3.23 -11.12 -2.89
C ASP A 160 -4.17 -10.33 -1.98
N ALA A 161 -5.28 -9.82 -2.50
CA ALA A 161 -6.33 -9.20 -1.69
C ALA A 161 -6.86 -10.21 -0.64
N SER A 162 -7.22 -11.42 -1.07
CA SER A 162 -7.75 -12.45 -0.16
C SER A 162 -6.71 -12.90 0.87
N ARG A 163 -5.45 -13.07 0.45
CA ARG A 163 -4.33 -13.52 1.28
C ARG A 163 -3.90 -12.47 2.31
N LEU A 164 -3.90 -11.20 1.94
CA LEU A 164 -3.43 -10.09 2.79
C LEU A 164 -4.56 -9.46 3.62
N ARG A 165 -5.78 -9.99 3.53
CA ARG A 165 -6.96 -9.48 4.24
C ARG A 165 -6.80 -9.49 5.77
N THR A 166 -5.95 -10.34 6.32
CA THR A 166 -5.68 -10.47 7.77
C THR A 166 -4.43 -9.71 8.23
N ALA A 167 -3.61 -9.24 7.28
CA ALA A 167 -2.35 -8.57 7.55
C ALA A 167 -2.56 -7.22 8.25
N THR A 168 -1.50 -6.71 8.90
CA THR A 168 -1.43 -5.29 9.23
C THR A 168 -1.12 -4.53 7.94
N GLN A 169 -2.01 -3.61 7.54
CA GLN A 169 -1.87 -2.92 6.25
C GLN A 169 -1.41 -1.47 6.41
N ILE A 170 -0.39 -1.08 5.64
CA ILE A 170 0.12 0.28 5.55
C ILE A 170 -0.36 0.85 4.21
N LEU A 171 -1.17 1.89 4.27
CA LEU A 171 -1.91 2.44 3.13
C LEU A 171 -1.39 3.85 2.82
N TRP A 172 -0.68 4.03 1.70
CA TRP A 172 -0.20 5.33 1.24
C TRP A 172 -0.85 5.71 -0.09
N TYR A 173 -1.94 6.46 0.00
CA TYR A 173 -2.82 6.77 -1.11
C TYR A 173 -2.79 8.27 -1.42
N GLY A 174 -3.00 8.63 -2.68
CA GLY A 174 -3.56 9.94 -3.04
C GLY A 174 -2.64 10.93 -3.73
N ARG A 175 -1.32 10.71 -3.81
CA ARG A 175 -0.41 11.67 -4.44
C ARG A 175 -0.78 11.98 -5.90
N ASN A 176 -1.30 10.98 -6.63
CA ASN A 176 -1.77 11.16 -8.00
C ASN A 176 -3.21 11.71 -8.10
N ASN A 177 -3.96 11.79 -6.99
CA ASN A 177 -5.34 12.28 -6.95
C ASN A 177 -5.43 13.78 -6.64
N VAL A 178 -4.47 14.36 -5.93
CA VAL A 178 -4.53 15.74 -5.40
C VAL A 178 -4.82 16.83 -6.44
N ARG A 179 -4.51 16.65 -7.72
CA ARG A 179 -4.79 17.64 -8.78
C ARG A 179 -6.16 17.44 -9.42
N MET A 180 -6.86 16.35 -9.10
CA MET A 180 -8.22 16.07 -9.57
C MET A 180 -9.24 16.90 -8.79
N ALA A 181 -10.37 17.21 -9.45
CA ALA A 181 -11.45 17.99 -8.85
C ALA A 181 -12.08 17.25 -7.65
N ASN A 182 -12.26 15.93 -7.76
CA ASN A 182 -12.81 15.04 -6.73
C ASN A 182 -11.73 14.25 -5.97
N GLY A 183 -10.46 14.69 -6.02
CA GLY A 183 -9.32 13.93 -5.52
C GLY A 183 -9.44 13.54 -4.05
N GLU A 184 -9.82 14.48 -3.18
CA GLU A 184 -10.02 14.21 -1.74
C GLU A 184 -11.09 13.14 -1.49
N GLN A 185 -12.24 13.26 -2.16
CA GLN A 185 -13.34 12.31 -2.04
C GLN A 185 -12.91 10.91 -2.51
N GLU A 186 -12.19 10.82 -3.62
CA GLU A 186 -11.71 9.53 -4.13
C GLU A 186 -10.70 8.88 -3.17
N ILE A 187 -9.78 9.66 -2.60
CA ILE A 187 -8.83 9.17 -1.58
C ILE A 187 -9.59 8.60 -0.37
N LEU A 188 -10.51 9.39 0.21
CA LEU A 188 -11.24 9.01 1.41
C LEU A 188 -12.10 7.77 1.20
N SER A 189 -12.88 7.74 0.11
CA SER A 189 -13.75 6.60 -0.21
C SER A 189 -12.98 5.32 -0.55
N SER A 190 -11.84 5.45 -1.23
CA SER A 190 -10.97 4.30 -1.53
C SER A 190 -10.34 3.73 -0.25
N LEU A 191 -9.82 4.60 0.63
CA LEU A 191 -9.27 4.17 1.92
C LEU A 191 -10.35 3.53 2.81
N GLU A 192 -11.55 4.11 2.86
CA GLU A 192 -12.67 3.56 3.62
C GLU A 192 -13.05 2.16 3.13
N SER A 193 -13.12 1.97 1.82
CA SER A 193 -13.39 0.67 1.21
C SER A 193 -12.26 -0.33 1.50
N SER A 194 -11.00 0.09 1.38
CA SER A 194 -9.84 -0.75 1.72
C SER A 194 -9.84 -1.20 3.18
N ILE A 195 -10.11 -0.28 4.11
CA ILE A 195 -10.14 -0.57 5.55
C ILE A 195 -11.31 -1.48 5.90
N ALA A 196 -12.49 -1.26 5.31
CA ALA A 196 -13.66 -2.12 5.51
C ALA A 196 -13.45 -3.55 5.02
N TYR A 197 -12.54 -3.76 4.06
CA TYR A 197 -12.18 -5.09 3.58
C TYR A 197 -11.28 -5.86 4.55
N ILE A 198 -10.49 -5.18 5.40
CA ILE A 198 -9.57 -5.82 6.35
C ILE A 198 -10.36 -6.63 7.39
N THR A 199 -9.88 -7.84 7.70
CA THR A 199 -10.51 -8.72 8.69
C THR A 199 -10.53 -8.07 10.08
N THR A 200 -11.66 -8.15 10.77
CA THR A 200 -11.81 -7.55 12.10
C THR A 200 -11.08 -8.38 13.18
N PRO A 201 -10.35 -7.74 14.13
CA PRO A 201 -10.12 -6.30 14.22
C PRO A 201 -9.12 -5.82 13.17
N ALA A 202 -9.53 -4.81 12.39
CA ALA A 202 -8.72 -4.26 11.32
C ALA A 202 -7.46 -3.60 11.90
N ARG A 203 -6.29 -3.99 11.37
CA ARG A 203 -5.00 -3.38 11.69
C ARG A 203 -4.51 -2.62 10.48
N TYR A 204 -4.49 -1.30 10.58
CA TYR A 204 -4.06 -0.46 9.47
C TYR A 204 -3.38 0.81 9.94
N ILE A 205 -2.51 1.34 9.08
CA ILE A 205 -1.90 2.66 9.19
C ILE A 205 -2.19 3.40 7.89
N VAL A 206 -2.67 4.64 7.98
CA VAL A 206 -2.82 5.55 6.84
C VAL A 206 -1.67 6.53 6.85
N VAL A 207 -0.92 6.58 5.75
CA VAL A 207 0.18 7.52 5.57
C VAL A 207 -0.35 8.74 4.81
N GLY A 208 -0.07 9.94 5.33
CA GLY A 208 -0.50 11.20 4.73
C GLY A 208 0.05 11.40 3.31
N VAL A 209 -0.58 12.28 2.56
CA VAL A 209 -0.13 12.67 1.23
C VAL A 209 1.12 13.56 1.35
N LEU A 210 2.23 13.14 0.75
CA LEU A 210 3.48 13.92 0.72
C LEU A 210 3.35 15.11 -0.23
N LEU A 211 3.76 16.30 0.19
CA LEU A 211 3.84 17.49 -0.69
C LEU A 211 4.88 17.29 -1.82
N ALA A 212 4.59 17.78 -3.02
CA ALA A 212 5.61 18.00 -4.05
C ALA A 212 6.44 19.25 -3.72
N SER A 213 7.65 19.39 -4.26
CA SER A 213 8.60 20.45 -3.91
C SER A 213 8.06 21.86 -4.21
N GLY A 214 7.23 22.01 -5.24
CA GLY A 214 6.56 23.28 -5.59
C GLY A 214 5.32 23.59 -4.75
N GLU A 215 4.83 22.65 -3.94
CA GLU A 215 3.66 22.83 -3.07
C GLU A 215 4.11 23.44 -1.75
N ILE A 216 4.44 24.73 -1.78
CA ILE A 216 4.99 25.48 -0.65
C ILE A 216 3.90 26.26 0.09
N LYS A 217 4.13 26.46 1.40
CA LYS A 217 3.21 27.20 2.27
C LYS A 217 2.72 28.50 1.64
N GLY A 218 1.40 28.67 1.65
CA GLY A 218 0.72 29.87 1.18
C GLY A 218 0.19 29.79 -0.25
N ASN A 219 0.57 28.78 -1.04
CA ASN A 219 -0.02 28.57 -2.36
C ASN A 219 -1.24 27.63 -2.32
N ALA A 220 -2.02 27.65 -3.41
CA ALA A 220 -3.27 26.89 -3.50
C ALA A 220 -3.06 25.38 -3.44
N ASP A 221 -2.01 24.86 -4.08
CA ASP A 221 -1.72 23.42 -4.11
C ASP A 221 -1.30 22.90 -2.73
N PHE A 222 -0.47 23.65 -1.99
CA PHE A 222 -0.14 23.37 -0.60
C PHE A 222 -1.39 23.34 0.27
N ASN A 223 -2.27 24.35 0.16
CA ASN A 223 -3.49 24.41 0.95
C ASN A 223 -4.40 23.21 0.67
N LYS A 224 -4.46 22.76 -0.59
CA LYS A 224 -5.25 21.59 -0.99
C LYS A 224 -4.70 20.30 -0.36
N VAL A 225 -3.39 20.06 -0.44
CA VAL A 225 -2.77 18.86 0.16
C VAL A 225 -2.83 18.91 1.68
N ALA A 226 -2.63 20.08 2.28
CA ALA A 226 -2.78 20.29 3.72
C ALA A 226 -4.21 20.00 4.20
N ALA A 227 -5.23 20.44 3.45
CA ALA A 227 -6.63 20.14 3.76
C ALA A 227 -6.92 18.63 3.69
N ILE A 228 -6.45 17.95 2.64
CA ILE A 228 -6.58 16.48 2.52
C ILE A 228 -5.94 15.79 3.73
N ASN A 229 -4.71 16.17 4.09
CA ASN A 229 -4.02 15.59 5.25
C ASN A 229 -4.73 15.89 6.57
N ALA A 230 -5.34 17.06 6.72
CA ALA A 230 -6.16 17.39 7.89
C ALA A 230 -7.40 16.48 7.96
N SER A 231 -8.10 16.26 6.85
CA SER A 231 -9.23 15.32 6.76
C SER A 231 -8.81 13.88 7.10
N LEU A 232 -7.67 13.42 6.58
CA LEU A 232 -7.13 12.09 6.87
C LEU A 232 -6.74 11.94 8.35
N SER A 233 -6.05 12.93 8.92
CA SER A 233 -5.66 12.95 10.33
C SER A 233 -6.89 12.93 11.24
N ALA A 234 -7.89 13.78 10.95
CA ALA A 234 -9.14 13.82 11.71
C ALA A 234 -9.92 12.50 11.66
N LYS A 235 -9.97 11.83 10.48
CA LYS A 235 -10.71 10.57 10.31
C LYS A 235 -9.99 9.37 10.91
N TYR A 236 -8.67 9.27 10.78
CA TYR A 236 -7.92 8.06 11.14
C TYR A 236 -7.15 8.17 12.46
N GLY A 237 -7.02 9.38 13.03
CA GLY A 237 -6.51 9.64 14.37
C GLY A 237 -5.21 8.90 14.67
N LYS A 238 -5.22 8.05 15.69
CA LYS A 238 -4.02 7.29 16.11
C LYS A 238 -3.42 6.41 15.01
N SER A 239 -4.19 6.01 14.00
CA SER A 239 -3.73 5.19 12.88
C SER A 239 -3.16 6.02 11.72
N PHE A 240 -3.06 7.35 11.87
CA PHE A 240 -2.50 8.24 10.87
C PHE A 240 -1.00 8.50 11.11
N VAL A 241 -0.22 8.55 10.03
CA VAL A 241 1.18 8.99 10.02
C VAL A 241 1.29 10.26 9.19
N GLU A 242 1.70 11.35 9.84
CA GLU A 242 1.85 12.65 9.20
C GLU A 242 3.03 12.67 8.22
N MET A 243 2.82 13.30 7.05
CA MET A 243 3.88 13.64 6.09
C MET A 243 4.29 15.12 6.22
N THR A 244 4.38 15.61 7.45
CA THR A 244 4.95 16.94 7.77
C THR A 244 6.46 16.96 7.53
N PRO A 245 7.07 18.12 7.30
CA PRO A 245 8.53 18.23 7.18
C PRO A 245 9.25 17.57 8.37
N PRO A 246 10.42 16.95 8.16
CA PRO A 246 11.14 16.31 9.24
C PRO A 246 11.62 17.30 10.28
N THR A 247 11.55 16.89 11.55
CA THR A 247 12.16 17.62 12.66
C THR A 247 13.69 17.50 12.64
N ASP A 248 14.38 18.38 13.37
CA ASP A 248 15.84 18.28 13.56
C ASP A 248 16.27 16.94 14.16
N ALA A 249 15.45 16.39 15.06
CA ALA A 249 15.69 15.08 15.67
C ALA A 249 15.58 13.94 14.62
N GLU A 250 14.56 13.99 13.75
CA GLU A 250 14.40 12.99 12.68
C GLU A 250 15.55 13.04 11.67
N MET A 251 15.98 14.23 11.27
CA MET A 251 17.14 14.40 10.38
C MET A 251 18.43 13.92 11.04
N THR A 252 18.64 14.24 12.32
CA THR A 252 19.82 13.80 13.08
C THR A 252 19.86 12.27 13.21
N ALA A 253 18.71 11.63 13.47
CA ALA A 253 18.62 10.18 13.63
C ALA A 253 19.05 9.40 12.38
N ILE A 254 18.96 10.01 11.20
CA ILE A 254 19.40 9.42 9.92
C ILE A 254 20.75 9.96 9.43
N GLY A 255 21.48 10.71 10.27
CA GLY A 255 22.76 11.31 9.89
C GLY A 255 22.63 12.32 8.74
N TYR A 256 21.57 13.13 8.76
CA TYR A 256 21.35 14.21 7.80
C TYR A 256 21.53 15.58 8.46
N THR A 257 22.40 16.40 7.87
CA THR A 257 22.60 17.79 8.28
C THR A 257 22.01 18.70 7.21
N PRO A 258 20.98 19.51 7.51
CA PRO A 258 20.32 20.35 6.52
C PRO A 258 21.24 21.48 6.03
N THR A 259 21.25 21.67 4.71
CA THR A 259 21.88 22.82 4.05
C THR A 259 21.07 24.11 4.28
N ALA A 260 21.60 25.26 3.82
CA ALA A 260 20.85 26.52 3.87
C ALA A 260 19.54 26.44 3.06
N ASN A 261 19.55 25.76 1.90
CA ASN A 261 18.37 25.59 1.07
C ASN A 261 17.33 24.66 1.71
N ASP A 262 17.79 23.60 2.39
CA ASP A 262 16.88 22.72 3.14
C ASP A 262 16.14 23.47 4.23
N LYS A 263 16.82 24.40 4.92
CA LYS A 263 16.20 25.25 5.95
C LYS A 263 15.11 26.16 5.36
N ILE A 264 15.28 26.64 4.13
CA ILE A 264 14.24 27.40 3.42
C ILE A 264 13.04 26.51 3.11
N ASP A 265 13.26 25.28 2.65
CA ASP A 265 12.18 24.32 2.36
C ASP A 265 11.39 23.97 3.64
N LEU A 266 12.09 23.78 4.77
CA LEU A 266 11.47 23.56 6.09
C LEU A 266 10.62 24.76 6.54
N GLN A 267 11.09 25.99 6.34
CA GLN A 267 10.32 27.21 6.64
C GLN A 267 9.05 27.31 5.77
N ASN A 268 9.12 26.81 4.54
CA ASN A 268 8.00 26.68 3.61
C ASN A 268 7.10 25.47 3.89
N GLN A 269 7.29 24.80 5.03
CA GLN A 269 6.55 23.61 5.46
C GLN A 269 6.60 22.46 4.44
N ASN A 270 7.75 22.28 3.78
CA ASN A 270 7.97 21.21 2.82
C ASN A 270 9.13 20.29 3.25
N PHE A 271 9.14 19.06 2.73
CA PHE A 271 10.31 18.18 2.85
C PHE A 271 11.52 18.83 2.17
N PRO A 272 12.69 18.86 2.84
CA PRO A 272 13.94 19.37 2.30
C PRO A 272 14.29 18.80 0.93
N ARG A 273 14.75 19.66 0.01
CA ARG A 273 15.20 19.20 -1.32
C ARG A 273 16.35 18.20 -1.27
N GLY A 274 17.24 18.28 -0.28
CA GLY A 274 18.32 17.27 -0.14
C GLY A 274 17.85 15.91 0.38
N LEU A 275 16.57 15.76 0.74
CA LEU A 275 15.91 14.48 1.02
C LEU A 275 15.04 14.00 -0.15
N ARG A 276 15.01 14.75 -1.26
CA ARG A 276 14.32 14.37 -2.50
C ARG A 276 15.26 13.65 -3.45
N ALA A 277 14.67 12.95 -4.40
CA ALA A 277 15.41 12.36 -5.49
C ALA A 277 16.05 13.45 -6.37
N ASP A 278 17.20 13.11 -6.98
CA ASP A 278 17.91 14.03 -7.87
C ASP A 278 17.22 14.14 -9.25
N GLY A 279 17.73 15.05 -10.09
CA GLY A 279 17.33 15.10 -11.50
C GLY A 279 16.03 15.86 -11.80
N GLY A 280 15.57 16.70 -10.87
CA GLY A 280 14.35 17.51 -11.06
C GLY A 280 13.06 16.78 -10.71
N ASP A 281 13.16 15.64 -10.03
CA ASP A 281 12.01 14.96 -9.44
C ASP A 281 11.44 15.80 -8.28
N ASP A 282 10.21 16.29 -8.44
CA ASP A 282 9.55 17.16 -7.48
C ASP A 282 8.74 16.40 -6.43
N ILE A 283 8.50 15.10 -6.60
CA ILE A 283 7.60 14.32 -5.75
C ILE A 283 8.38 13.37 -4.85
N HIS A 284 9.31 12.63 -5.43
CA HIS A 284 9.89 11.46 -4.80
C HIS A 284 11.03 11.77 -3.84
N LEU A 285 11.20 10.87 -2.87
CA LEU A 285 12.24 10.96 -1.86
C LEU A 285 13.45 10.13 -2.28
N ASN A 286 14.63 10.52 -1.81
CA ASN A 286 15.81 9.65 -1.88
C ASN A 286 15.83 8.68 -0.69
N ASP A 287 16.88 7.85 -0.57
CA ASP A 287 17.00 6.87 0.51
C ASP A 287 16.91 7.48 1.91
N LYS A 288 17.48 8.66 2.12
CA LYS A 288 17.42 9.37 3.41
C LYS A 288 16.00 9.88 3.69
N GLY A 289 15.33 10.42 2.67
CA GLY A 289 13.93 10.84 2.80
C GLY A 289 12.99 9.66 3.13
N TYR A 290 13.14 8.53 2.44
CA TYR A 290 12.37 7.32 2.76
C TYR A 290 12.71 6.72 4.12
N HIS A 291 13.92 6.92 4.64
CA HIS A 291 14.29 6.51 5.99
C HIS A 291 13.47 7.26 7.06
N ILE A 292 13.22 8.56 6.89
CA ILE A 292 12.32 9.32 7.78
C ILE A 292 10.91 8.72 7.75
N VAL A 293 10.38 8.43 6.56
CA VAL A 293 9.04 7.83 6.42
C VAL A 293 8.99 6.45 7.09
N ALA A 294 10.00 5.61 6.87
CA ALA A 294 10.11 4.30 7.49
C ALA A 294 10.12 4.40 9.02
N ASN A 295 10.91 5.31 9.59
CA ASN A 295 10.99 5.52 11.04
C ASN A 295 9.64 5.93 11.64
N ARG A 296 8.88 6.80 10.95
CA ARG A 296 7.52 7.17 11.38
C ARG A 296 6.56 5.98 11.35
N VAL A 297 6.62 5.15 10.31
CA VAL A 297 5.79 3.93 10.20
C VAL A 297 6.19 2.91 11.26
N ILE A 298 7.48 2.68 11.50
CA ILE A 298 8.00 1.79 12.56
C ILE A 298 7.50 2.25 13.92
N ALA A 299 7.64 3.54 14.24
CA ALA A 299 7.17 4.11 15.49
C ALA A 299 5.66 3.87 15.66
N LYS A 300 4.89 4.05 14.59
CA LYS A 300 3.44 3.84 14.59
C LYS A 300 3.05 2.38 14.80
N ILE A 301 3.74 1.43 14.15
CA ILE A 301 3.51 -0.01 14.35
C ILE A 301 3.75 -0.38 15.83
N LYS A 302 4.85 0.11 16.42
CA LYS A 302 5.19 -0.12 17.83
C LYS A 302 4.16 0.50 18.78
N GLU A 303 3.74 1.75 18.52
CA GLU A 303 2.73 2.46 19.31
C GLU A 303 1.39 1.70 19.35
N LEU A 304 0.94 1.22 18.19
CA LEU A 304 -0.34 0.51 18.04
C LEU A 304 -0.26 -0.96 18.45
N LYS A 305 0.94 -1.49 18.71
CA LYS A 305 1.20 -2.91 19.04
C LYS A 305 0.69 -3.85 17.95
N TYR A 306 0.94 -3.50 16.68
CA TYR A 306 0.51 -4.24 15.50
C TYR A 306 1.51 -5.28 15.02
#